data_AF-A0A182K1X1-F1
#
_entry.id   AF-A0A182K1X1-F1
#
_cell.length_a   1.000
_cell.length_b   1.000
_cell.length_c   1.000
_cell.angle_alpha   90.00
_cell.angle_beta   90.00
_cell.angle_gamma   90.00
#
_symmetry.space_group_name_H-M   'P 1'
#
loop_
_entity.id
_entity.type
_entity.pdbx_description
1 polymer ?
#
loop_
_entity_poly.entity_id
_entity_poly.type
_entity_poly.pdbx_seq_one_letter_code
_entity_poly.pdbx_strand_id
1 'polypeptide(L)'
;MSKSLVKKAFALAEQELSASKSKEDDKATKRKASAMELIPRHQKLVQLVGKKGKKVEKDMIRRREKLTVTDVRRELANRRDPTDENIKKLLMFSRSSLDDVSRETILKRARTGRYVSRVRVPKQDRLDQTNRMADEEVDGEGAEGETVFTEEDFANFAKELEKSGLLQ
;
A
#
# COMPACT_ATOMS: atom_id res chain seq x y z
N MET A 1 -3.08 68.13 47.37
CA MET A 1 -2.97 67.30 46.17
C MET A 1 -3.04 68.20 44.94
N SER A 2 -1.98 68.28 44.14
CA SER A 2 -1.96 69.17 42.98
C SER A 2 -2.76 68.56 41.81
N LYS A 3 -3.52 69.40 41.10
CA LYS A 3 -4.31 68.99 39.93
C LYS A 3 -3.45 68.36 38.82
N SER A 4 -2.15 68.71 38.77
CA SER A 4 -1.18 68.14 37.84
C SER A 4 -0.83 66.68 38.16
N LEU A 5 -0.80 66.29 39.43
CA LEU A 5 -0.53 64.92 39.83
C LEU A 5 -1.69 63.99 39.44
N VAL A 6 -2.93 64.47 39.67
CA VAL A 6 -4.15 63.74 39.32
C VAL A 6 -4.23 63.50 37.81
N LYS A 7 -3.95 64.52 36.99
CA LYS A 7 -3.92 64.39 35.52
C LYS A 7 -2.85 63.39 35.04
N LYS A 8 -1.67 63.38 35.67
CA LYS A 8 -0.61 62.41 35.32
C LYS A 8 -0.98 60.97 35.70
N ALA A 9 -1.65 60.77 36.82
CA ALA A 9 -2.12 59.45 37.24
C ALA A 9 -3.17 58.88 36.27
N PHE A 10 -4.12 59.70 35.80
CA PHE A 10 -5.09 59.29 34.79
C PHE A 10 -4.44 58.95 33.44
N ALA A 11 -3.48 59.77 32.98
CA ALA A 11 -2.76 59.49 31.73
C ALA A 11 -1.96 58.18 31.79
N LEU A 12 -1.33 57.87 32.92
CA LEU A 12 -0.62 56.60 33.12
C LEU A 12 -1.57 55.40 33.13
N ALA A 13 -2.73 55.52 33.78
CA ALA A 13 -3.74 54.47 33.81
C ALA A 13 -4.34 54.19 32.42
N GLU A 14 -4.58 55.22 31.61
CA GLU A 14 -5.07 55.07 30.22
C GLU A 14 -4.01 54.43 29.28
N GLN A 15 -2.72 54.69 29.54
CA GLN A 15 -1.62 54.12 28.76
C GLN A 15 -1.42 52.62 29.06
N GLU A 16 -1.57 52.19 30.32
CA GLU A 16 -1.50 50.77 30.68
C GLU A 16 -2.68 49.96 30.11
N LEU A 17 -3.88 50.55 30.06
CA LEU A 17 -5.07 49.91 29.47
C LEU A 17 -5.03 49.82 27.94
N SER A 18 -4.32 50.72 27.26
CA SER A 18 -4.17 50.70 25.80
C SER A 18 -2.95 49.89 25.32
N ALA A 19 -1.95 49.67 26.17
CA ALA A 19 -0.79 48.83 25.87
C ALA A 19 -1.11 47.32 25.92
N SER A 20 -2.21 46.91 26.58
CA SER A 20 -2.54 45.48 26.77
C SER A 20 -3.25 44.80 25.57
N LYS A 21 -3.32 45.43 24.40
CA LYS A 21 -4.07 44.90 23.23
C LYS A 21 -3.27 44.69 21.94
N SER A 22 -1.95 44.85 21.93
CA SER A 22 -1.17 44.42 20.77
C SER A 22 0.28 44.14 21.13
N LYS A 23 0.69 42.85 21.04
CA LYS A 23 2.07 42.32 20.87
C LYS A 23 2.38 41.01 21.64
N GLU A 24 1.40 40.17 21.97
CA GLU A 24 1.69 38.85 22.59
C GLU A 24 1.30 37.60 21.79
N ASP A 25 0.61 37.74 20.64
CA ASP A 25 0.12 36.55 19.91
C ASP A 25 1.14 35.90 18.94
N ASP A 26 2.25 36.57 18.59
CA ASP A 26 3.23 36.02 17.62
C ASP A 26 4.26 35.04 18.24
N LYS A 27 4.31 34.89 19.56
CA LYS A 27 5.27 33.99 20.25
C LYS A 27 4.66 32.69 20.77
N ALA A 28 3.32 32.59 20.85
CA ALA A 28 2.67 31.41 21.44
C ALA A 28 2.46 30.25 20.43
N THR A 29 2.39 30.52 19.13
CA THR A 29 2.16 29.51 18.08
C THR A 29 3.40 28.71 17.67
N LYS A 30 4.61 29.15 18.03
CA LYS A 30 5.86 28.43 17.70
C LYS A 30 6.06 27.11 18.44
N ARG A 31 5.38 26.91 19.59
CA ARG A 31 5.63 25.72 20.44
C ARG A 31 4.91 24.45 19.97
N LYS A 32 4.04 24.53 18.95
CA LYS A 32 3.31 23.38 18.39
C LYS A 32 3.54 23.18 16.88
N ALA A 33 4.52 23.87 16.31
CA ALA A 33 4.89 23.65 14.92
C ALA A 33 5.48 22.23 14.78
N SER A 34 4.92 21.45 13.86
CA SER A 34 5.45 20.10 13.56
C SER A 34 6.90 20.19 13.08
N ALA A 35 7.71 19.14 13.26
CA ALA A 35 9.14 19.17 12.89
C ALA A 35 9.39 19.59 11.43
N MET A 36 8.43 19.38 10.52
CA MET A 36 8.51 19.83 9.12
C MET A 36 8.17 21.30 8.91
N GLU A 37 7.43 21.94 9.82
CA GLU A 37 7.18 23.39 9.80
C GLU A 37 8.38 24.19 10.27
N LEU A 38 9.30 23.55 11.01
CA LEU A 38 10.58 24.12 11.44
C LEU A 38 11.62 24.17 10.31
N ILE A 39 11.48 23.31 9.28
CA ILE A 39 12.39 23.30 8.13
C ILE A 39 12.15 24.55 7.28
N PRO A 40 13.19 25.35 6.94
CA PRO A 40 13.06 26.50 6.04
C PRO A 40 12.48 26.11 4.67
N ARG A 41 11.64 26.97 4.08
CA ARG A 41 10.91 26.68 2.82
C ARG A 41 11.80 26.24 1.66
N HIS A 42 12.98 26.83 1.50
CA HIS A 42 13.91 26.51 0.41
C HIS A 42 14.59 25.13 0.55
N GLN A 43 14.55 24.53 1.74
CA GLN A 43 15.05 23.17 2.00
C GLN A 43 13.95 22.11 1.87
N LYS A 44 12.69 22.52 1.66
CA LYS A 44 11.57 21.59 1.50
C LYS A 44 11.51 21.07 0.08
N LEU A 45 11.31 19.76 -0.04
CA LEU A 45 10.99 19.12 -1.30
C LEU A 45 9.51 19.33 -1.60
N VAL A 46 9.23 20.29 -2.49
CA VAL A 46 7.88 20.68 -2.90
C VAL A 46 7.72 20.46 -4.40
N GLN A 47 6.62 19.82 -4.79
CA GLN A 47 6.21 19.70 -6.19
C GLN A 47 5.14 20.74 -6.49
N LEU A 48 5.34 21.53 -7.54
CA LEU A 48 4.32 22.45 -8.05
C LEU A 48 3.35 21.67 -8.92
N VAL A 49 2.20 21.32 -8.36
CA VAL A 49 1.15 20.56 -9.07
C VAL A 49 0.07 21.53 -9.52
N GLY A 50 -0.18 21.62 -10.83
CA GLY A 50 -1.21 22.51 -11.35
C GLY A 50 -1.15 22.71 -12.87
N LYS A 51 -2.29 23.06 -13.47
CA LYS A 51 -2.36 23.47 -14.88
C LYS A 51 -1.92 24.94 -15.01
N LYS A 52 -1.43 25.32 -16.20
CA LYS A 52 -0.91 26.68 -16.51
C LYS A 52 -1.81 27.75 -15.87
N GLY A 53 -1.27 28.45 -14.87
CA GLY A 53 -1.96 29.55 -14.16
C GLY A 53 -2.24 29.31 -12.67
N LYS A 54 -2.44 28.07 -12.21
CA LYS A 54 -2.68 27.78 -10.77
C LYS A 54 -1.76 26.65 -10.31
N LYS A 55 -0.56 27.00 -9.86
CA LYS A 55 0.39 26.05 -9.25
C LYS A 55 0.09 25.95 -7.76
N VAL A 56 -0.24 24.75 -7.28
CA VAL A 56 -0.37 24.45 -5.86
C VAL A 56 0.88 23.73 -5.40
N GLU A 57 1.49 24.24 -4.34
CA GLU A 57 2.63 23.61 -3.68
C GLU A 57 2.16 22.35 -2.96
N LYS A 58 2.73 21.20 -3.34
CA LYS A 58 2.48 19.92 -2.70
C LYS A 58 3.79 19.39 -2.12
N ASP A 59 3.85 19.25 -0.79
CA ASP A 59 4.99 18.63 -0.12
C ASP A 59 5.17 17.18 -0.62
N MET A 60 6.38 16.85 -1.10
CA MET A 60 6.69 15.49 -1.56
C MET A 60 6.87 14.51 -0.40
N ILE A 61 7.39 15.01 0.72
CA ILE A 61 7.50 14.22 1.95
C ILE A 61 6.15 14.28 2.65
N ARG A 62 5.40 13.19 2.56
CA ARG A 62 4.13 13.04 3.29
C ARG A 62 4.41 13.09 4.79
N ARG A 63 3.63 13.91 5.50
CA ARG A 63 3.53 13.86 6.96
C ARG A 63 3.20 12.42 7.34
N ARG A 64 4.17 11.67 7.89
CA ARG A 64 3.84 10.41 8.57
C ARG A 64 3.20 10.84 9.88
N GLU A 65 1.89 10.66 9.99
CA GLU A 65 1.22 10.73 11.29
C GLU A 65 1.98 9.81 12.24
N LYS A 66 2.25 10.30 13.45
CA LYS A 66 2.94 9.51 14.46
C LYS A 66 2.07 8.28 14.73
N LEU A 67 2.56 7.10 14.35
CA LEU A 67 1.88 5.83 14.59
C LEU A 67 1.60 5.73 16.10
N THR A 68 0.32 5.82 16.47
CA THR A 68 -0.04 5.78 17.89
C THR A 68 -0.10 4.34 18.36
N VAL A 69 0.04 4.11 19.67
CA VAL A 69 -0.08 2.77 20.26
C VAL A 69 -1.45 2.15 19.95
N THR A 70 -2.50 2.98 19.84
CA THR A 70 -3.85 2.55 19.46
C THR A 70 -3.92 2.06 18.01
N ASP A 71 -3.21 2.71 17.08
CA ASP A 71 -3.16 2.29 15.68
C ASP A 71 -2.42 0.97 15.53
N VAL A 72 -1.30 0.80 16.24
CA VAL A 72 -0.55 -0.46 16.27
C VAL A 72 -1.41 -1.59 16.82
N ARG A 73 -2.13 -1.36 17.92
CA ARG A 73 -3.04 -2.37 18.50
C ARG A 73 -4.14 -2.75 17.53
N ARG A 74 -4.70 -1.80 16.79
CA ARG A 74 -5.71 -2.06 15.75
C ARG A 74 -5.10 -2.87 14.59
N GLU A 75 -3.88 -2.54 14.17
CA GLU A 75 -3.19 -3.29 13.12
C GLU A 75 -2.92 -4.74 13.56
N LEU A 76 -2.43 -4.94 14.79
CA LEU A 76 -2.17 -6.26 15.34
C LEU A 76 -3.45 -7.08 15.52
N ALA A 77 -4.55 -6.45 15.96
CA ALA A 77 -5.85 -7.13 16.10
C ALA A 77 -6.41 -7.61 14.75
N ASN A 78 -6.09 -6.91 13.66
CA ASN A 78 -6.51 -7.27 12.30
C ASN A 78 -5.50 -8.20 11.59
N ARG A 79 -4.36 -8.53 12.21
CA ARG A 79 -3.44 -9.50 11.63
C ARG A 79 -4.01 -10.90 11.80
N ARG A 80 -4.28 -11.54 10.67
CA ARG A 80 -4.62 -12.96 10.61
C ARG A 80 -3.37 -13.78 10.95
N ASP A 81 -3.51 -14.77 11.82
CA ASP A 81 -2.42 -15.70 12.14
C ASP A 81 -2.05 -16.50 10.87
N PRO A 82 -0.81 -16.38 10.38
CA PRO A 82 -0.39 -17.09 9.17
C PRO A 82 -0.03 -18.55 9.44
N THR A 83 -0.16 -19.02 10.69
CA THR A 83 0.30 -20.32 11.16
C THR A 83 -0.39 -21.45 10.39
N ASP A 84 -1.72 -21.42 10.29
CA ASP A 84 -2.49 -22.46 9.61
C ASP A 84 -2.22 -22.48 8.09
N GLU A 85 -2.07 -21.31 7.47
CA GLU A 85 -1.68 -21.21 6.06
C GLU A 85 -0.28 -21.77 5.81
N ASN A 86 0.65 -21.53 6.73
CA ASN A 86 2.01 -22.04 6.63
C ASN A 86 2.05 -23.55 6.85
N ILE A 87 1.28 -24.07 7.81
CA ILE A 87 1.13 -25.52 8.05
C ILE A 87 0.55 -26.19 6.81
N LYS A 88 -0.52 -25.62 6.21
CA LYS A 88 -1.10 -26.14 4.97
C LYS A 88 -0.08 -26.17 3.83
N LYS A 89 0.68 -25.08 3.63
CA LYS A 89 1.74 -25.03 2.60
C LYS A 89 2.84 -26.06 2.85
N LEU A 90 3.29 -26.20 4.10
CA LEU A 90 4.31 -27.17 4.46
C LEU A 90 3.83 -28.61 4.24
N LEU A 91 2.58 -28.89 4.61
CA LEU A 91 1.96 -30.20 4.40
C LEU A 91 1.84 -30.52 2.91
N MET A 92 1.44 -29.55 2.07
CA MET A 92 1.42 -29.71 0.61
C MET A 92 2.82 -30.04 0.07
N PHE A 93 3.85 -29.32 0.52
CA PHE A 93 5.24 -29.62 0.13
C PHE A 93 5.73 -30.98 0.63
N SER A 94 5.27 -31.44 1.80
CA SER A 94 5.67 -32.74 2.34
C SER A 94 5.03 -33.93 1.61
N ARG A 95 3.84 -33.73 1.03
CA ARG A 95 3.08 -34.77 0.32
C ARG A 95 3.41 -34.81 -1.16
N SER A 96 3.80 -33.68 -1.77
CA SER A 96 4.30 -33.66 -3.15
C SER A 96 5.75 -34.14 -3.18
N SER A 97 6.04 -35.25 -3.86
CA SER A 97 7.42 -35.52 -4.29
C SER A 97 7.83 -34.41 -5.25
N LEU A 98 8.72 -33.53 -4.82
CA LEU A 98 9.26 -32.49 -5.69
C LEU A 98 10.10 -33.15 -6.79
N ASP A 99 9.80 -32.83 -8.05
CA ASP A 99 10.66 -33.22 -9.17
C ASP A 99 12.11 -32.81 -8.93
N ASP A 100 13.06 -33.66 -9.32
CA ASP A 100 14.49 -33.44 -9.07
C ASP A 100 14.99 -32.11 -9.65
N VAL A 101 14.44 -31.69 -10.79
CA VAL A 101 14.75 -30.40 -11.43
C VAL A 101 14.32 -29.21 -10.55
N SER A 102 13.13 -29.30 -9.97
CA SER A 102 12.58 -28.29 -9.06
C SER A 102 13.36 -28.24 -7.75
N ARG A 103 13.77 -29.41 -7.23
CA ARG A 103 14.60 -29.52 -6.03
C ARG A 103 15.97 -28.89 -6.23
N GLU A 104 16.63 -29.18 -7.35
CA GLU A 104 17.95 -28.61 -7.65
C GLU A 104 17.90 -27.09 -7.86
N THR A 105 16.87 -26.58 -8.54
CA THR A 105 16.69 -25.12 -8.71
C THR A 105 16.41 -24.41 -7.38
N ILE A 106 15.60 -24.99 -6.50
CA ILE A 106 15.37 -24.45 -5.15
C ILE A 106 16.68 -24.42 -4.36
N LEU A 107 17.48 -25.50 -4.40
CA LEU A 107 18.78 -25.56 -3.71
C LEU A 107 19.79 -24.56 -4.27
N LYS A 108 19.90 -24.42 -5.60
CA LYS A 108 20.76 -23.41 -6.25
C LYS A 108 20.34 -21.99 -5.84
N ARG A 109 19.05 -21.71 -5.75
CA ARG A 109 18.50 -20.41 -5.29
C ARG A 109 18.76 -20.14 -3.81
N ALA A 110 18.58 -21.14 -2.95
CA ALA A 110 18.87 -21.02 -1.53
C ALA A 110 20.36 -20.70 -1.28
N ARG A 111 21.27 -21.35 -2.01
CA ARG A 111 22.71 -21.07 -1.96
C ARG A 111 23.08 -19.69 -2.49
N THR A 112 22.39 -19.20 -3.52
CA THR A 112 22.67 -17.88 -4.11
C THR A 112 22.00 -16.72 -3.38
N GLY A 113 21.13 -16.99 -2.39
CA GLY A 113 20.52 -15.96 -1.54
C GLY A 113 19.53 -15.03 -2.25
N ARG A 114 19.17 -15.32 -3.52
CA ARG A 114 18.19 -14.53 -4.28
C ARG A 114 16.79 -15.02 -3.97
N TYR A 115 16.16 -14.44 -2.96
CA TYR A 115 14.73 -14.61 -2.73
C TYR A 115 13.94 -13.93 -3.85
N VAL A 116 12.99 -14.67 -4.45
CA VAL A 116 12.03 -14.08 -5.39
C VAL A 116 11.19 -13.10 -4.59
N SER A 117 11.17 -11.82 -5.00
CA SER A 117 10.24 -10.85 -4.44
C SER A 117 8.83 -11.43 -4.57
N ARG A 118 8.04 -11.38 -3.49
CA ARG A 118 6.65 -11.85 -3.54
C ARG A 118 5.95 -11.10 -4.66
N VAL A 119 5.69 -11.79 -5.78
CA VAL A 119 4.86 -11.26 -6.86
C VAL A 119 3.52 -10.95 -6.21
N ARG A 120 3.21 -9.66 -6.09
CA ARG A 120 1.90 -9.22 -5.62
C ARG A 120 0.92 -9.52 -6.74
N VAL A 121 0.37 -10.72 -6.73
CA VAL A 121 -0.75 -11.06 -7.60
C VAL A 121 -1.91 -10.14 -7.20
N PRO A 122 -2.50 -9.36 -8.14
CA PRO A 122 -3.68 -8.57 -7.86
C PRO A 122 -4.81 -9.48 -7.32
N LYS A 123 -5.65 -8.95 -6.44
CA LYS A 123 -6.66 -9.73 -5.73
C LYS A 123 -7.69 -10.40 -6.65
N GLN A 124 -7.85 -9.92 -7.89
CA GLN A 124 -8.76 -10.48 -8.88
C GLN A 124 -8.36 -11.89 -9.30
N ASP A 125 -7.10 -12.12 -9.68
CA ASP A 125 -6.65 -13.46 -10.14
C ASP A 125 -6.68 -14.54 -9.04
N ARG A 126 -6.73 -14.14 -7.77
CA ARG A 126 -6.83 -15.10 -6.65
C ARG A 126 -8.22 -15.73 -6.53
N LEU A 127 -9.27 -15.02 -6.92
CA LEU A 127 -10.65 -15.53 -6.83
C LEU A 127 -10.93 -16.52 -7.97
N ASP A 128 -10.38 -16.26 -9.16
CA ASP A 128 -10.52 -17.16 -10.31
C ASP A 128 -9.78 -18.48 -10.11
N GLN A 129 -8.62 -18.47 -9.45
CA GLN A 129 -7.89 -19.71 -9.13
C GLN A 129 -8.59 -20.53 -8.04
N THR A 130 -9.28 -19.91 -7.08
CA THR A 130 -10.02 -20.65 -6.04
C THR A 130 -11.30 -21.26 -6.58
N ASN A 131 -11.95 -20.64 -7.56
CA ASN A 131 -13.15 -21.18 -8.18
C ASN A 131 -12.84 -22.34 -9.13
N ARG A 132 -11.74 -22.28 -9.89
CA ARG A 132 -11.32 -23.37 -10.78
C ARG A 132 -10.93 -24.67 -10.03
N MET A 133 -10.40 -24.56 -8.81
CA MET A 133 -10.03 -25.73 -8.00
C MET A 133 -11.20 -26.31 -7.19
N ALA A 134 -12.35 -25.63 -7.15
CA ALA A 134 -13.54 -26.09 -6.44
C ALA A 134 -14.55 -26.80 -7.36
N ASP A 135 -14.33 -26.74 -8.68
CA ASP A 135 -15.24 -27.25 -9.72
C ASP A 135 -14.79 -28.58 -10.35
N GLU A 136 -13.60 -29.09 -9.98
CA GLU A 136 -13.06 -30.37 -10.49
C GLU A 136 -13.44 -31.60 -9.65
N GLU A 137 -14.29 -31.45 -8.62
CA GLU A 137 -14.78 -32.56 -7.75
C GLU A 137 -16.26 -32.91 -7.98
N VAL A 138 -16.80 -32.73 -9.18
CA VAL A 138 -18.13 -33.26 -9.55
C VAL A 138 -18.02 -34.19 -10.75
N ASP A 139 -18.09 -35.48 -10.46
CA ASP A 139 -18.31 -36.55 -11.43
C ASP A 139 -19.62 -36.31 -12.20
N GLY A 140 -19.54 -36.39 -13.52
CA GLY A 140 -20.61 -36.90 -14.37
C GLY A 140 -21.67 -35.89 -14.85
N GLU A 141 -21.80 -35.87 -16.18
CA GLU A 141 -22.95 -35.40 -16.97
C GLU A 141 -23.02 -33.90 -17.30
N GLY A 142 -22.61 -33.59 -18.54
CA GLY A 142 -23.19 -32.49 -19.31
C GLY A 142 -22.58 -31.11 -19.10
N ALA A 143 -21.26 -31.00 -18.97
CA ALA A 143 -20.59 -29.70 -19.07
C ALA A 143 -20.23 -29.42 -20.53
N GLU A 144 -21.15 -28.79 -21.27
CA GLU A 144 -20.79 -27.84 -22.33
C GLU A 144 -20.09 -26.64 -21.67
N GLY A 145 -18.95 -26.90 -21.04
CA GLY A 145 -17.99 -25.86 -20.70
C GLY A 145 -17.49 -25.29 -22.01
N GLU A 146 -17.35 -23.98 -22.07
CA GLU A 146 -16.78 -23.25 -23.20
C GLU A 146 -15.33 -23.73 -23.41
N THR A 147 -15.17 -24.85 -24.09
CA THR A 147 -13.89 -25.44 -24.41
C THR A 147 -13.22 -24.50 -25.40
N VAL A 148 -12.00 -24.07 -25.08
CA VAL A 148 -11.19 -23.22 -25.98
C VAL A 148 -10.96 -23.91 -27.33
N PHE A 149 -11.16 -25.23 -27.40
CA PHE A 149 -11.18 -26.02 -28.62
C PHE A 149 -12.62 -26.31 -29.04
N THR A 150 -12.95 -25.92 -30.26
CA THR A 150 -14.22 -26.22 -30.93
C THR A 150 -14.12 -27.53 -31.70
N GLU A 151 -15.25 -28.15 -32.03
CA GLU A 151 -15.26 -29.35 -32.89
C GLU A 151 -14.59 -29.11 -34.26
N GLU A 152 -14.60 -27.87 -34.74
CA GLU A 152 -13.92 -27.46 -35.96
C GLU A 152 -12.39 -27.53 -35.83
N ASP A 153 -11.84 -27.27 -34.63
CA ASP A 153 -10.40 -27.37 -34.37
C ASP A 153 -9.92 -28.82 -34.42
N PHE A 154 -10.72 -29.77 -33.93
CA PHE A 154 -10.40 -31.20 -34.02
C PHE A 154 -10.47 -31.72 -35.45
N ALA A 155 -11.43 -31.22 -36.25
CA ALA A 155 -11.51 -31.56 -37.68
C ALA A 155 -10.32 -31.01 -38.47
N ASN A 156 -9.82 -29.82 -38.12
CA ASN A 156 -8.62 -29.24 -38.72
C ASN A 156 -7.35 -30.00 -38.31
N PHE A 157 -7.27 -30.41 -37.05
CA PHE A 157 -6.14 -31.19 -36.55
C PHE A 157 -6.06 -32.58 -37.21
N ALA A 158 -7.19 -33.25 -37.43
CA ALA A 158 -7.21 -34.54 -38.14
C ALA A 158 -6.71 -34.43 -39.59
N LYS A 159 -7.13 -33.38 -40.30
CA LYS A 159 -6.65 -33.09 -41.66
C LYS A 159 -5.16 -32.76 -41.70
N GLU A 160 -4.66 -32.06 -40.67
CA GLU A 160 -3.25 -31.73 -40.57
C GLU A 160 -2.40 -32.96 -40.23
N LEU A 161 -2.92 -33.89 -39.42
CA LEU A 161 -2.32 -35.20 -39.14
C LEU A 161 -2.17 -36.04 -40.43
N GLU A 162 -3.23 -36.14 -41.23
CA GLU A 162 -3.18 -36.84 -42.53
C GLU A 162 -2.19 -36.18 -43.50
N LYS A 163 -2.12 -34.85 -43.48
CA LYS A 163 -1.20 -34.08 -44.34
C LYS A 163 0.26 -34.14 -43.87
N SER A 164 0.49 -34.34 -42.58
CA SER A 164 1.83 -34.45 -41.98
C SER A 164 2.47 -35.82 -42.18
N GLY A 165 1.73 -36.81 -42.71
CA GLY A 165 2.25 -38.14 -43.01
C GLY A 165 2.67 -38.95 -41.78
N LEU A 166 2.28 -38.54 -40.57
CA LEU A 166 2.69 -39.16 -39.30
C LEU A 166 2.03 -40.54 -39.06
N LEU A 167 1.11 -40.96 -39.92
CA LEU A 167 0.34 -42.20 -39.86
C LEU A 167 0.64 -43.17 -41.02
N GLN A 168 1.75 -42.98 -41.75
CA GLN A 168 2.30 -43.97 -42.69
C GLN A 168 3.50 -44.71 -42.11
#